data_AF-A0A9W4BJV8-F1
#
_entry.id   AF-A0A9W4BJV8-F1
#
_cell.length_a   1.000
_cell.length_b   1.000
_cell.length_c   1.000
_cell.angle_alpha   90.00
_cell.angle_beta   90.00
_cell.angle_gamma   90.00
#
_symmetry.space_group_name_H-M   'P 1'
#
loop_
_entity.id
_entity.type
_entity.pdbx_description
1 polymer ?
#
loop_
_entity_poly.entity_id
_entity_poly.type
_entity_poly.pdbx_seq_one_letter_code
_entity_poly.pdbx_strand_id
1 'polypeptide(L)'
;MQLSDVAAEAKVSRPTLYRHFGSKDGLLEAFGRYEQDNFDAGIAAAVAGLDGSDRLDAALQFIVEFQSTYSLGSLADIEPEHVLHQMKRVLPVIHERIARIIPGDDSDVAAAAVVRIAVCHYVIGGGTPDQFLAELRHAAGIGPSRRRLSRVVNG
;
A
#
# COMPACT_ATOMS: atom_id res chain seq x y z
N MET A 1 -10.99 0.82 9.74
CA MET A 1 -11.89 1.82 10.35
C MET A 1 -12.25 2.83 9.27
N GLN A 2 -13.54 2.98 8.94
CA GLN A 2 -14.04 3.96 7.97
C GLN A 2 -14.30 5.32 8.64
N LEU A 3 -14.43 6.40 7.86
CA LEU A 3 -14.83 7.73 8.38
C LEU A 3 -16.19 7.70 9.12
N SER A 4 -17.10 6.83 8.69
CA SER A 4 -18.35 6.57 9.40
C SER A 4 -18.13 5.93 10.78
N ASP A 5 -17.12 5.07 10.89
CA ASP A 5 -16.77 4.40 12.13
C ASP A 5 -16.10 5.38 13.10
N VAL A 6 -15.32 6.35 12.60
CA VAL A 6 -14.74 7.42 13.43
C VAL A 6 -15.83 8.27 14.08
N ALA A 7 -16.89 8.64 13.35
CA ALA A 7 -18.02 9.39 13.92
C ALA A 7 -18.79 8.57 14.96
N ALA A 8 -19.04 7.29 14.66
CA ALA A 8 -19.74 6.37 15.54
C ALA A 8 -18.94 6.08 16.82
N GLU A 9 -17.63 5.82 16.70
CA GLU A 9 -16.70 5.55 17.80
C GLU A 9 -16.52 6.79 18.68
N ALA A 10 -16.37 7.97 18.07
CA ALA A 10 -16.30 9.24 18.80
C ALA A 10 -17.66 9.64 19.40
N LYS A 11 -18.73 8.87 19.19
CA LYS A 11 -20.11 9.12 19.67
C LYS A 11 -20.62 10.51 19.30
N VAL A 12 -20.23 11.01 18.13
CA VAL A 12 -20.65 12.32 17.61
C VAL A 12 -21.34 12.20 16.26
N SER A 13 -22.22 13.15 15.96
CA SER A 13 -22.83 13.24 14.63
C SER A 13 -21.80 13.66 13.57
N ARG A 14 -21.97 13.24 12.31
CA ARG A 14 -21.11 13.68 11.19
C ARG A 14 -20.95 15.20 11.10
N PRO A 15 -22.00 16.04 11.28
CA PRO A 15 -21.83 17.51 11.30
C PRO A 15 -20.95 18.00 12.45
N THR A 16 -21.01 17.35 13.61
CA THR A 16 -20.15 17.69 14.76
C THR A 16 -18.70 17.31 14.48
N LEU A 17 -18.47 16.17 13.84
CA LEU A 17 -17.14 15.74 13.39
C LEU A 17 -16.57 16.74 12.36
N TYR A 18 -17.34 17.10 11.32
CA TYR A 18 -16.89 18.08 10.33
C TYR A 18 -16.60 19.46 10.93
N ARG A 19 -17.38 19.92 11.92
CA ARG A 19 -17.11 21.18 12.64
C ARG A 19 -15.78 21.14 13.38
N HIS A 20 -15.44 20.01 14.00
CA HIS A 20 -14.18 19.84 14.72
C HIS A 20 -12.95 19.98 13.80
N PHE A 21 -13.05 19.43 12.59
CA PHE A 21 -12.00 19.51 11.57
C PHE A 21 -12.15 20.71 10.60
N GLY A 22 -13.05 21.65 10.89
CA GLY A 22 -13.33 22.83 10.08
C GLY A 22 -14.13 22.55 8.80
N SER A 23 -13.90 21.42 8.12
CA SER A 23 -14.66 20.99 6.94
C SER A 23 -14.54 19.47 6.70
N LYS A 24 -15.27 18.97 5.70
CA LYS A 24 -15.11 17.61 5.19
C LYS A 24 -13.69 17.37 4.64
N ASP A 25 -13.15 18.34 3.91
CA ASP A 25 -11.79 18.27 3.37
C ASP A 25 -10.73 18.25 4.47
N GLY A 26 -10.92 19.04 5.53
CA GLY A 26 -10.02 19.04 6.69
C GLY A 26 -10.02 17.70 7.44
N LEU A 27 -11.18 17.03 7.53
CA LEU A 27 -11.26 15.68 8.07
C LEU A 27 -10.56 14.66 7.16
N LEU A 28 -10.76 14.73 5.84
CA LEU A 28 -10.11 13.84 4.87
C LEU A 28 -8.59 14.00 4.87
N GLU A 29 -8.10 15.23 5.00
CA GLU A 29 -6.67 15.50 5.11
C GLU A 29 -6.07 14.96 6.41
N ALA A 30 -6.75 15.16 7.55
CA ALA A 30 -6.31 14.62 8.83
C ALA A 30 -6.31 13.08 8.83
N PHE A 31 -7.34 12.46 8.25
CA PHE A 31 -7.41 11.02 8.06
C PHE A 31 -6.28 10.52 7.14
N GLY A 32 -6.04 11.19 6.01
CA GLY A 32 -4.96 10.84 5.09
C GLY A 32 -3.58 10.90 5.74
N ARG A 33 -3.31 11.90 6.59
CA ARG A 33 -2.06 11.99 7.36
C ARG A 33 -1.92 10.84 8.36
N TYR A 34 -2.97 10.52 9.10
CA TYR A 34 -2.98 9.40 10.04
C TYR A 34 -2.70 8.06 9.34
N GLU A 35 -3.36 7.81 8.22
CA GLU A 35 -3.13 6.59 7.43
C GLU A 35 -1.71 6.55 6.85
N GLN A 36 -1.17 7.69 6.42
CA GLN A 36 0.22 7.77 5.96
C GLN A 36 1.20 7.46 7.09
N ASP A 37 1.01 8.00 8.29
CA ASP A 37 1.86 7.73 9.45
C ASP A 37 1.81 6.23 9.83
N ASN A 38 0.63 5.62 9.79
CA ASN A 38 0.46 4.18 10.02
C ASN A 38 1.14 3.33 8.94
N PHE A 39 1.03 3.74 7.68
CA PHE A 39 1.71 3.07 6.58
C PHE A 39 3.23 3.15 6.75
N ASP A 40 3.77 4.35 7.01
CA ASP A 40 5.21 4.58 7.17
C ASP A 40 5.78 3.82 8.38
N ALA A 41 5.05 3.77 9.50
CA ALA A 41 5.43 2.96 10.66
C ALA A 41 5.36 1.45 10.38
N GLY A 42 4.28 1.01 9.74
CA GLY A 42 4.05 -0.40 9.44
C GLY A 42 5.07 -0.96 8.44
N ILE A 43 5.36 -0.22 7.36
CA ILE A 43 6.35 -0.65 6.38
C ILE A 43 7.75 -0.67 6.97
N ALA A 44 8.11 0.31 7.82
CA ALA A 44 9.40 0.34 8.50
C ALA A 44 9.58 -0.88 9.42
N ALA A 45 8.52 -1.29 10.12
CA ALA A 45 8.52 -2.49 10.94
C ALA A 45 8.63 -3.77 10.10
N ALA A 46 7.87 -3.88 9.01
CA ALA A 46 7.85 -5.05 8.14
C ALA A 46 9.21 -5.35 7.49
N VAL A 47 9.98 -4.30 7.18
CA VAL A 47 11.29 -4.44 6.51
C VAL A 47 12.48 -4.39 7.47
N ALA A 48 12.23 -4.27 8.79
CA ALA A 48 13.29 -4.12 9.78
C ALA A 48 14.20 -5.35 9.82
N GLY A 49 15.51 -5.13 9.71
CA GLY A 49 16.52 -6.20 9.76
C GLY A 49 16.55 -7.12 8.53
N LEU A 50 15.83 -6.77 7.46
CA LEU A 50 15.84 -7.49 6.19
C LEU A 50 16.64 -6.72 5.14
N ASP A 51 17.29 -7.46 4.24
CA ASP A 51 18.09 -6.90 3.14
C ASP A 51 17.73 -7.54 1.79
N GLY A 52 18.14 -6.88 0.71
CA GLY A 52 18.00 -7.40 -0.66
C GLY A 52 16.57 -7.82 -1.03
N SER A 53 16.44 -9.01 -1.62
CA SER A 53 15.15 -9.54 -2.07
C SER A 53 14.17 -9.82 -0.94
N ASP A 54 14.66 -10.19 0.25
CA ASP A 54 13.78 -10.47 1.40
C ASP A 54 13.14 -9.17 1.92
N ARG A 55 13.90 -8.06 1.92
CA ARG A 55 13.39 -6.74 2.26
C ARG A 55 12.31 -6.27 1.30
N LEU A 56 12.52 -6.49 -0.01
CA LEU A 56 11.55 -6.15 -1.04
C LEU A 56 10.28 -7.01 -0.90
N ASP A 57 10.42 -8.32 -0.70
CA ASP A 57 9.28 -9.21 -0.56
C ASP A 57 8.42 -8.86 0.67
N ALA A 58 9.06 -8.56 1.81
CA ALA A 58 8.37 -8.12 3.01
C ALA A 58 7.61 -6.80 2.81
N ALA A 59 8.19 -5.85 2.06
CA ALA A 59 7.51 -4.61 1.71
C ALA A 59 6.26 -4.87 0.85
N LEU A 60 6.33 -5.78 -0.13
CA LEU A 60 5.18 -6.13 -0.97
C LEU A 60 4.09 -6.86 -0.17
N GLN A 61 4.46 -7.77 0.73
CA GLN A 61 3.53 -8.43 1.65
C GLN A 61 2.80 -7.41 2.51
N PHE A 62 3.52 -6.44 3.08
CA PHE A 62 2.94 -5.37 3.88
C PHE A 62 1.92 -4.54 3.07
N ILE A 63 2.22 -4.19 1.80
CA ILE A 63 1.28 -3.44 0.96
C ILE A 63 -0.06 -4.18 0.80
N VAL A 64 0.00 -5.50 0.58
CA VAL A 64 -1.19 -6.35 0.42
C VAL A 64 -1.98 -6.43 1.73
N GLU A 65 -1.29 -6.64 2.85
CA GLU A 65 -1.91 -6.72 4.17
C GLU A 65 -2.55 -5.38 4.59
N PHE A 66 -1.86 -4.28 4.33
CA PHE A 66 -2.34 -2.93 4.63
C PHE A 66 -3.62 -2.61 3.83
N GLN A 67 -3.64 -2.91 2.53
CA GLN A 67 -4.81 -2.66 1.69
C GLN A 67 -6.00 -3.60 1.97
N SER A 68 -5.75 -4.82 2.46
CA SER A 68 -6.81 -5.80 2.77
C SER A 68 -7.41 -5.61 4.17
N THR A 69 -6.62 -5.15 5.13
CA THR A 69 -7.06 -4.96 6.53
C THR A 69 -7.72 -3.59 6.74
N TYR A 70 -7.28 -2.57 6.01
CA TYR A 70 -7.84 -1.23 6.11
C TYR A 70 -8.93 -1.03 5.06
N SER A 71 -10.02 -0.39 5.47
CA SER A 71 -11.17 -0.07 4.60
C SER A 71 -10.85 1.10 3.65
N LEU A 72 -9.64 1.11 3.11
CA LEU A 72 -9.11 2.06 2.15
C LEU A 72 -9.95 2.03 0.87
N GLY A 73 -10.42 0.86 0.43
CA GLY A 73 -11.38 0.74 -0.67
C GLY A 73 -12.69 1.48 -0.43
N SER A 74 -13.17 1.55 0.84
CA SER A 74 -14.38 2.31 1.15
C SER A 74 -14.22 3.81 0.95
N LEU A 75 -13.00 4.37 1.07
CA LEU A 75 -12.78 5.79 0.77
C LEU A 75 -12.82 6.07 -0.73
N ALA A 76 -12.33 5.15 -1.55
CA ALA A 76 -12.42 5.24 -3.01
C ALA A 76 -13.89 5.20 -3.47
N ASP A 77 -14.73 4.41 -2.81
CA ASP A 77 -16.17 4.35 -3.08
C ASP A 77 -16.93 5.61 -2.62
N ILE A 78 -16.57 6.18 -1.47
CA ILE A 78 -17.27 7.31 -0.86
C ILE A 78 -16.82 8.65 -1.46
N GLU A 79 -15.52 8.85 -1.71
CA GLU A 79 -14.92 10.11 -2.18
C GLU A 79 -13.94 9.91 -3.35
N PRO A 80 -14.41 9.38 -4.51
CA PRO A 80 -13.53 9.00 -5.62
C PRO A 80 -12.70 10.17 -6.17
N GLU A 81 -13.28 11.38 -6.25
CA GLU A 81 -12.56 12.56 -6.75
C GLU A 81 -11.40 12.96 -5.84
N HIS A 82 -11.61 12.91 -4.51
CA HIS A 82 -10.57 13.22 -3.53
C HIS A 82 -9.45 12.18 -3.61
N VAL A 83 -9.80 10.90 -3.64
CA VAL A 83 -8.83 9.80 -3.75
C VAL A 83 -8.01 9.93 -5.03
N LEU A 84 -8.66 10.16 -6.18
CA LEU A 84 -7.96 10.35 -7.46
C LEU A 84 -7.02 11.56 -7.44
N HIS A 85 -7.44 12.66 -6.81
CA HIS A 85 -6.59 13.84 -6.65
C HIS A 85 -5.34 13.54 -5.81
N GLN A 86 -5.50 12.86 -4.67
CA GLN A 86 -4.39 12.48 -3.81
C GLN A 86 -3.46 11.47 -4.50
N MET A 87 -4.01 10.45 -5.15
CA MET A 87 -3.22 9.45 -5.88
C MET A 87 -2.34 10.09 -6.94
N LYS A 88 -2.86 11.04 -7.74
CA LYS A 88 -2.05 11.78 -8.73
C LYS A 88 -0.86 12.52 -8.11
N ARG A 89 -0.99 13.02 -6.88
CA ARG A 89 0.08 13.74 -6.17
C ARG A 89 1.11 12.78 -5.58
N VAL A 90 0.68 11.67 -5.00
CA VAL A 90 1.57 10.77 -4.24
C VAL A 90 2.24 9.70 -5.12
N LEU A 91 1.61 9.31 -6.23
CA LEU A 91 2.08 8.22 -7.09
C LEU A 91 3.51 8.41 -7.59
N PRO A 92 3.95 9.60 -8.08
CA PRO A 92 5.35 9.81 -8.48
C PRO A 92 6.34 9.61 -7.32
N VAL A 93 5.97 10.03 -6.10
CA VAL A 93 6.81 9.87 -4.90
C VAL A 93 6.93 8.40 -4.52
N ILE A 94 5.83 7.64 -4.57
CA ILE A 94 5.84 6.20 -4.29
C ILE A 94 6.66 5.48 -5.35
N HIS A 95 6.48 5.80 -6.64
CA HIS A 95 7.26 5.23 -7.74
C HIS A 95 8.76 5.40 -7.52
N GLU A 96 9.22 6.62 -7.23
CA GLU A 96 10.64 6.89 -6.97
C GLU A 96 11.18 6.11 -5.75
N ARG A 97 10.36 5.99 -4.69
CA ARG A 97 10.72 5.19 -3.50
C ARG A 97 10.84 3.70 -3.82
N ILE A 98 9.91 3.16 -4.59
CA ILE A 98 9.91 1.74 -4.99
C ILE A 98 11.07 1.44 -5.96
N ALA A 99 11.36 2.34 -6.91
CA ALA A 99 12.46 2.18 -7.85
C ALA A 99 13.82 2.03 -7.12
N ARG A 100 14.02 2.74 -6.02
CA ARG A 100 15.25 2.63 -5.21
C ARG A 100 15.45 1.28 -4.51
N ILE A 101 14.37 0.52 -4.28
CA ILE A 101 14.44 -0.76 -3.56
C ILE A 101 14.39 -1.97 -4.49
N ILE A 102 13.93 -1.80 -5.73
CA ILE A 102 13.94 -2.86 -6.73
C ILE A 102 15.36 -2.98 -7.30
N PRO A 103 15.98 -4.17 -7.24
CA PRO A 103 17.31 -4.37 -7.82
C PRO A 103 17.26 -4.47 -9.35
N GLY A 104 18.36 -4.08 -10.01
CA GLY A 104 18.57 -4.30 -11.44
C GLY A 104 18.27 -3.07 -12.32
N ASP A 105 18.64 -3.21 -13.60
CA ASP A 105 18.64 -2.11 -14.57
C ASP A 105 17.23 -1.67 -14.99
N ASP A 106 16.24 -2.56 -14.85
CA ASP A 106 14.81 -2.30 -15.17
C ASP A 106 13.99 -1.84 -13.95
N SER A 107 14.65 -1.43 -12.87
CA SER A 107 14.01 -1.05 -11.58
C SER A 107 12.94 0.03 -11.72
N ASP A 108 13.12 0.99 -12.62
CA ASP A 108 12.15 2.05 -12.88
C ASP A 108 10.84 1.52 -13.47
N VAL A 109 10.94 0.63 -14.48
CA VAL A 109 9.80 0.01 -15.16
C VAL A 109 9.07 -0.93 -14.21
N ALA A 110 9.82 -1.76 -13.48
CA ALA A 110 9.29 -2.67 -12.47
C ALA A 110 8.54 -1.91 -11.37
N ALA A 111 9.12 -0.81 -10.86
CA ALA A 111 8.48 0.05 -9.88
C ALA A 111 7.19 0.66 -10.41
N ALA A 112 7.21 1.13 -11.66
CA ALA A 112 6.04 1.71 -12.29
C ALA A 112 4.91 0.67 -12.47
N ALA A 113 5.23 -0.60 -12.70
CA ALA A 113 4.27 -1.69 -12.73
C ALA A 113 3.70 -1.99 -11.33
N VAL A 114 4.57 -2.19 -10.34
CA VAL A 114 4.20 -2.41 -8.92
C VAL A 114 3.23 -1.34 -8.43
N VAL A 115 3.55 -0.06 -8.66
CA VAL A 115 2.71 1.05 -8.20
C VAL A 115 1.35 1.07 -8.91
N ARG A 116 1.30 0.82 -10.22
CA ARG A 116 0.01 0.79 -10.95
C ARG A 116 -0.87 -0.38 -10.52
N ILE A 117 -0.29 -1.56 -10.27
CA ILE A 117 -1.01 -2.71 -9.74
C ILE A 117 -1.57 -2.37 -8.36
N ALA A 118 -0.75 -1.85 -7.45
CA ALA A 118 -1.18 -1.46 -6.10
C ALA A 118 -2.29 -0.39 -6.11
N VAL A 119 -2.23 0.59 -7.01
CA VAL A 119 -3.27 1.61 -7.16
C VAL A 119 -4.54 1.03 -7.77
N CYS A 120 -4.42 0.11 -8.74
CA CYS A 120 -5.56 -0.57 -9.33
C CYS A 120 -6.32 -1.41 -8.29
N HIS A 121 -5.60 -2.19 -7.49
CA HIS A 121 -6.17 -2.94 -6.37
C HIS A 121 -6.82 -2.02 -5.33
N TYR A 122 -6.21 -0.88 -5.03
CA TYR A 122 -6.78 0.08 -4.09
C TYR A 122 -8.07 0.75 -4.59
N VAL A 123 -8.10 1.20 -5.86
CA VAL A 123 -9.21 2.02 -6.40
C VAL A 123 -10.33 1.17 -6.99
N ILE A 124 -9.98 0.08 -7.67
CA ILE A 124 -10.94 -0.79 -8.39
C ILE A 124 -11.23 -2.06 -7.58
N GLY A 125 -10.27 -2.52 -6.77
CA GLY A 125 -10.34 -3.82 -6.10
C GLY A 125 -10.19 -4.99 -7.08
N GLY A 126 -10.57 -6.18 -6.58
CA GLY A 126 -10.59 -7.42 -7.35
C GLY A 126 -9.49 -8.40 -6.98
N GLY A 127 -9.72 -9.67 -7.29
CA GLY A 127 -8.81 -10.77 -6.95
C GLY A 127 -8.75 -11.08 -5.45
N THR A 128 -7.90 -12.04 -5.09
CA THR A 128 -7.59 -12.38 -3.70
C THR A 128 -6.28 -11.70 -3.26
N PRO A 129 -6.03 -11.53 -1.94
CA PRO A 129 -4.73 -11.04 -1.45
C PRO A 129 -3.54 -11.84 -1.99
N ASP A 130 -3.69 -13.15 -2.15
CA ASP A 130 -2.65 -14.01 -2.73
C ASP A 130 -2.37 -13.71 -4.20
N GLN A 131 -3.42 -13.43 -5.00
CA GLN A 131 -3.29 -13.05 -6.40
C GLN A 131 -2.61 -11.68 -6.52
N PHE A 132 -3.05 -10.71 -5.69
CA PHE A 132 -2.45 -9.39 -5.63
C PHE A 132 -0.95 -9.48 -5.30
N LEU A 133 -0.59 -10.25 -4.27
CA LEU A 133 0.82 -10.45 -3.89
C LEU A 133 1.62 -11.11 -5.01
N ALA A 134 1.05 -12.09 -5.72
CA ALA A 134 1.69 -12.74 -6.85
C ALA A 134 1.97 -11.77 -8.01
N GLU A 135 1.01 -10.88 -8.32
CA GLU A 135 1.18 -9.83 -9.33
C GLU A 135 2.30 -8.85 -8.96
N LEU A 136 2.32 -8.39 -7.70
CA LEU A 136 3.37 -7.50 -7.21
C LEU A 136 4.75 -8.15 -7.28
N ARG A 137 4.88 -9.39 -6.81
CA ARG A 137 6.15 -10.15 -6.87
C ARG A 137 6.63 -10.33 -8.30
N HIS A 138 5.71 -10.68 -9.21
CA HIS A 138 6.03 -10.83 -10.62
C HIS A 138 6.54 -9.52 -11.23
N ALA A 139 5.85 -8.41 -11.00
CA ALA A 139 6.25 -7.09 -11.48
C ALA A 139 7.59 -6.62 -10.88
N ALA A 140 7.86 -6.96 -9.62
CA ALA A 140 9.10 -6.62 -8.92
C ALA A 140 10.29 -7.54 -9.27
N GLY A 141 10.09 -8.55 -10.12
CA GLY A 141 11.12 -9.53 -10.48
C GLY A 141 11.46 -10.52 -9.35
N ILE A 142 10.62 -10.62 -8.31
CA ILE A 142 10.74 -11.65 -7.27
C ILE A 142 10.16 -12.94 -7.85
N GLY A 143 11.04 -13.77 -8.41
CA GLY A 143 10.67 -15.12 -8.85
C GLY A 143 10.19 -15.97 -7.66
N PRO A 144 9.36 -17.02 -7.90
CA PRO A 144 8.97 -17.95 -6.85
C PRO A 144 10.24 -18.50 -6.22
N SER A 145 10.41 -18.26 -4.92
CA SER A 145 11.62 -18.51 -4.15
C SER A 145 12.33 -19.76 -4.66
N ARG A 146 13.41 -19.57 -5.42
CA ARG A 146 14.28 -20.67 -5.83
C ARG A 146 15.12 -20.98 -4.60
N ARG A 147 14.48 -21.59 -3.60
CA ARG A 147 15.13 -22.24 -2.47
C ARG A 147 16.21 -23.10 -3.11
N ARG A 148 17.47 -22.65 -3.01
CA ARG A 148 18.62 -23.36 -3.56
C ARG A 148 18.57 -24.76 -2.96
N LEU A 149 18.09 -25.72 -3.73
CA LEU A 149 18.45 -27.12 -3.56
C LEU A 149 19.95 -27.16 -3.86
N SER A 150 20.74 -26.89 -2.84
CA SER A 150 22.17 -27.14 -2.85
C SER A 150 22.34 -28.57 -3.32
N ARG A 151 22.99 -28.71 -4.48
CA ARG A 151 23.50 -29.97 -5.01
C ARG A 151 24.11 -30.77 -3.87
N VAL A 152 23.45 -31.84 -3.45
CA VAL A 152 24.18 -33.01 -2.95
C VAL A 152 24.56 -33.79 -4.20
N VAL A 153 25.65 -33.35 -4.83
CA VAL A 153 26.48 -34.25 -5.62
C VAL A 153 27.47 -34.83 -4.62
N ASN A 154 27.24 -36.06 -4.20
CA ASN A 154 28.30 -36.92 -3.71
C ASN A 154 28.20 -38.20 -4.52
N GLY A 155 29.29 -38.52 -5.21
CA GLY A 155 29.50 -39.83 -5.83
C GLY A 155 29.94 -40.87 -4.81
#